data_AF-A0A536YJX2-F1
#
_entry.id   AF-A0A536YJX2-F1
#
_cell.length_a   1.000
_cell.length_b   1.000
_cell.length_c   1.000
_cell.angle_alpha   90.00
_cell.angle_beta   90.00
_cell.angle_gamma   90.00
#
_symmetry.space_group_name_H-M   'P 1'
#
loop_
_entity.id
_entity.type
_entity.pdbx_description
1 polymer ?
#
loop_
_entity_poly.entity_id
_entity_poly.type
_entity_poly.pdbx_seq_one_letter_code
_entity_poly.pdbx_strand_id
1 'polypeptide(L)'
;MANVGFIGLGIMGSPMAGHLIKGGHRVFLHSHGGVQQALTDAGGIACATGKEVAQKADVIITMVPDTPHVEDVLFSDNGVAQGLSKGKIVVDMSSISPIETKEFAKRINALGCEYLDAPVSGGEVGAKAASLTIMVGGSDAAFAKVKPLFELMGKNITLVGGNGDGQTCKVANQIIVALTIEAVGEALLFASKAGADAGRVRQALMGGFASSRILEVHGERMVKRSFDPGFRIELHQKDLNLALNSARKIGVSLPNTATCQELFNACVAHGGKAWDHSGMVRALENMANFEIGQKP
;
A
#
# COMPACT_ATOMS: atom_id res chain seq x y z
N MET A 1 25.24 11.72 -1.51
CA MET A 1 24.42 11.82 -2.73
C MET A 1 24.44 10.46 -3.43
N ALA A 2 23.27 9.90 -3.77
CA ALA A 2 23.14 8.61 -4.45
C ALA A 2 22.41 8.77 -5.79
N ASN A 3 22.65 7.85 -6.73
CA ASN A 3 21.90 7.77 -7.99
C ASN A 3 20.70 6.82 -7.80
N VAL A 4 19.49 7.37 -7.83
CA VAL A 4 18.26 6.63 -7.55
C VAL A 4 17.37 6.61 -8.78
N GLY A 5 16.89 5.44 -9.17
CA GLY A 5 15.84 5.27 -10.15
C GLY A 5 14.49 5.26 -9.46
N PHE A 6 13.47 5.89 -10.04
CA PHE A 6 12.10 5.81 -9.55
C PHE A 6 11.15 5.57 -10.72
N ILE A 7 10.50 4.40 -10.72
CA ILE A 7 9.60 3.95 -11.78
C ILE A 7 8.18 3.82 -11.22
N GLY A 8 7.24 4.56 -11.83
CA GLY A 8 5.85 4.64 -11.38
C GLY A 8 5.60 5.92 -10.60
N LEU A 9 4.97 6.90 -11.25
CA LEU A 9 4.77 8.26 -10.73
C LEU A 9 3.28 8.54 -10.53
N GLY A 10 2.59 7.63 -9.84
CA GLY A 10 1.19 7.81 -9.44
C GLY A 10 1.04 8.67 -8.19
N ILE A 11 -0.15 8.62 -7.58
CA ILE A 11 -0.49 9.37 -6.36
C ILE A 11 0.48 9.12 -5.19
N MET A 12 1.06 7.92 -5.13
CA MET A 12 2.08 7.57 -4.14
C MET A 12 3.50 7.89 -4.64
N GLY A 13 3.82 7.46 -5.86
CA GLY A 13 5.18 7.52 -6.39
C GLY A 13 5.71 8.93 -6.62
N SER A 14 4.86 9.85 -7.07
CA SER A 14 5.27 11.25 -7.30
C SER A 14 5.78 11.96 -6.05
N PRO A 15 5.03 12.04 -4.93
CA PRO A 15 5.56 12.66 -3.72
C PRO A 15 6.79 11.93 -3.17
N MET A 16 6.84 10.60 -3.26
CA MET A 16 7.99 9.79 -2.84
C MET A 16 9.27 10.16 -3.63
N ALA A 17 9.18 10.22 -4.96
CA ALA A 17 10.29 10.67 -5.82
C ALA A 17 10.70 12.11 -5.51
N GLY A 18 9.73 13.00 -5.27
CA GLY A 18 9.98 14.39 -4.86
C GLY A 18 10.77 14.51 -3.56
N HIS A 19 10.51 13.64 -2.57
CA HIS A 19 11.27 13.62 -1.32
C HIS A 19 12.73 13.20 -1.54
N LEU A 20 12.99 12.24 -2.42
CA LEU A 20 14.35 11.82 -2.76
C LEU A 20 15.13 12.94 -3.48
N ILE A 21 14.47 13.66 -4.39
CA ILE A 21 15.03 14.84 -5.06
C ILE A 21 15.38 15.93 -4.03
N LYS A 22 14.43 16.27 -3.15
CA LYS A 22 14.63 17.25 -2.07
C LYS A 22 15.74 16.85 -1.09
N GLY A 23 15.94 15.55 -0.89
CA GLY A 23 17.06 14.98 -0.12
C GLY A 23 18.43 15.14 -0.79
N GLY A 24 18.52 15.76 -1.97
CA GLY A 24 19.76 16.00 -2.69
C GLY A 24 20.28 14.78 -3.44
N HIS A 25 19.43 13.80 -3.73
CA HIS A 25 19.78 12.65 -4.57
C HIS A 25 19.58 12.97 -6.05
N ARG A 26 20.35 12.31 -6.92
CA ARG A 26 20.14 12.38 -8.37
C ARG A 26 19.11 11.33 -8.75
N VAL A 27 17.92 11.77 -9.15
CA VAL A 27 16.77 10.87 -9.37
C VAL A 27 16.44 10.74 -10.86
N PHE A 28 16.48 9.51 -11.36
CA PHE A 28 16.12 9.13 -12.73
C PHE A 28 14.69 8.58 -12.76
N LEU A 29 13.82 9.21 -13.55
CA LEU A 29 12.37 9.04 -13.47
C LEU A 29 11.84 8.34 -14.71
N HIS A 30 10.94 7.39 -14.51
CA HIS A 30 10.17 6.79 -15.60
C HIS A 30 8.75 6.44 -15.13
N SER A 31 7.78 6.49 -16.03
CA SER A 31 6.40 6.10 -15.75
C SER A 31 5.68 5.84 -17.07
N HIS A 32 4.80 4.84 -17.10
CA HIS A 32 3.98 4.54 -18.29
C HIS A 32 3.13 5.75 -18.71
N GLY A 33 2.61 6.51 -17.73
CA GLY A 33 1.85 7.74 -17.97
C GLY A 33 2.70 8.99 -18.26
N GLY A 34 4.02 8.84 -18.44
CA GLY A 34 4.96 9.96 -18.60
C GLY A 34 5.45 10.55 -17.27
N VAL A 35 6.54 11.32 -17.36
CA VAL A 35 7.14 12.02 -16.21
C VAL A 35 6.48 13.39 -16.04
N GLN A 36 6.03 13.70 -14.82
CA GLN A 36 5.37 14.97 -14.51
C GLN A 36 6.36 16.14 -14.54
N GLN A 37 5.99 17.24 -15.18
CA GLN A 37 6.83 18.44 -15.30
C GLN A 37 7.31 18.97 -13.94
N ALA A 38 6.45 18.93 -12.91
CA ALA A 38 6.81 19.37 -11.57
C ALA A 38 8.01 18.60 -10.97
N LEU A 39 8.19 17.33 -11.33
CA LEU A 39 9.33 16.53 -10.87
C LEU A 39 10.62 16.88 -11.64
N THR A 40 10.52 17.17 -12.94
CA THR A 40 11.68 17.63 -13.72
C THR A 40 12.11 19.03 -13.32
N ASP A 41 11.16 19.93 -13.05
CA ASP A 41 11.43 21.29 -12.54
C ASP A 41 12.10 21.25 -11.16
N ALA A 42 11.78 20.23 -10.35
CA ALA A 42 12.43 20.00 -9.07
C ALA A 42 13.85 19.39 -9.20
N GLY A 43 14.30 19.00 -10.39
CA GLY A 43 15.64 18.43 -10.64
C GLY A 43 15.65 16.93 -10.95
N GLY A 44 14.49 16.30 -11.10
CA GLY A 44 14.37 14.92 -11.59
C GLY A 44 14.74 14.78 -13.07
N ILE A 45 15.29 13.64 -13.45
CA ILE A 45 15.79 13.39 -14.81
C ILE A 45 14.91 12.35 -15.48
N ALA A 46 14.10 12.77 -16.45
CA ALA A 46 13.25 11.84 -17.21
C ALA A 46 14.09 10.85 -18.04
N CYS A 47 13.67 9.58 -18.05
CA CYS A 47 14.23 8.50 -18.85
C CYS A 47 13.12 7.87 -19.71
N ALA A 48 13.48 7.40 -20.90
CA ALA A 48 12.57 6.82 -21.87
C ALA A 48 12.09 5.42 -21.49
N THR A 49 12.89 4.65 -20.72
CA THR A 49 12.59 3.25 -20.39
C THR A 49 13.09 2.86 -18.99
N GLY A 50 12.55 1.76 -18.44
CA GLY A 50 13.05 1.16 -17.19
C GLY A 50 14.51 0.69 -17.31
N LYS A 51 14.91 0.19 -18.48
CA LYS A 51 16.31 -0.13 -18.80
C LYS A 51 17.23 1.08 -18.66
N GLU A 52 16.85 2.22 -19.21
CA GLU A 52 17.66 3.44 -19.12
C GLU A 52 17.80 3.93 -17.67
N VAL A 53 16.72 3.87 -16.88
CA VAL A 53 16.76 4.15 -15.44
C VAL A 53 17.77 3.21 -14.76
N ALA A 54 17.65 1.90 -15.02
CA ALA A 54 18.51 0.89 -14.43
C ALA A 54 19.98 1.05 -14.82
N GLN A 55 20.29 1.53 -16.02
CA GLN A 55 21.68 1.81 -16.44
C GLN A 55 22.31 2.96 -15.65
N LYS A 56 21.52 3.98 -15.30
CA LYS A 56 22.00 5.22 -14.67
C LYS A 56 21.96 5.19 -13.13
N ALA A 57 21.09 4.39 -12.53
CA ALA A 57 20.89 4.34 -11.08
C ALA A 57 21.62 3.18 -10.38
N ASP A 58 21.94 3.36 -9.10
CA ASP A 58 22.51 2.32 -8.23
C ASP A 58 21.42 1.58 -7.43
N VAL A 59 20.36 2.32 -7.06
CA VAL A 59 19.14 1.81 -6.41
C VAL A 59 17.94 2.14 -7.29
N ILE A 60 17.14 1.15 -7.68
CA ILE A 60 15.98 1.32 -8.56
C ILE A 60 14.71 1.02 -7.76
N ILE A 61 13.88 2.04 -7.54
CA ILE A 61 12.61 1.93 -6.82
C ILE A 61 11.45 1.79 -7.81
N THR A 62 10.55 0.84 -7.58
CA THR A 62 9.28 0.69 -8.32
C THR A 62 8.08 0.96 -7.42
N MET A 63 7.07 1.67 -7.95
CA MET A 63 5.82 1.97 -7.26
C MET A 63 4.64 1.93 -8.25
N VAL A 64 4.16 0.72 -8.54
CA VAL A 64 3.18 0.45 -9.60
C VAL A 64 1.94 -0.29 -9.07
N PRO A 65 0.83 -0.38 -9.84
CA PRO A 65 -0.47 -0.76 -9.28
C PRO A 65 -0.59 -2.19 -8.75
N ASP A 66 0.02 -3.17 -9.42
CA ASP A 66 -0.19 -4.59 -9.14
C ASP A 66 0.95 -5.48 -9.66
N THR A 67 0.93 -6.76 -9.29
CA THR A 67 1.90 -7.81 -9.59
C THR A 67 2.28 -7.89 -11.08
N PRO A 68 1.33 -7.91 -12.05
CA PRO A 68 1.70 -7.96 -13.46
C PRO A 68 2.43 -6.70 -13.93
N HIS A 69 2.17 -5.54 -13.32
CA HIS A 69 2.86 -4.29 -13.65
C HIS A 69 4.29 -4.29 -13.10
N VAL A 70 4.52 -4.88 -11.93
CA VAL A 70 5.87 -5.09 -11.41
C VAL A 70 6.63 -6.04 -12.32
N GLU A 71 6.00 -7.15 -12.75
CA GLU A 71 6.62 -8.08 -13.69
C GLU A 71 7.00 -7.39 -15.01
N ASP A 72 6.09 -6.62 -15.59
CA ASP A 72 6.32 -5.87 -16.82
C ASP A 72 7.46 -4.85 -16.67
N VAL A 73 7.45 -4.03 -15.61
CA VAL A 73 8.52 -3.06 -15.33
C VAL A 73 9.87 -3.74 -15.16
N LEU A 74 9.91 -4.91 -14.51
CA LEU A 74 11.14 -5.60 -14.24
C LEU A 74 11.69 -6.34 -15.48
N PHE A 75 10.82 -7.01 -16.24
CA PHE A 75 11.26 -8.07 -17.15
C PHE A 75 10.78 -7.94 -18.60
N SER A 76 10.03 -6.89 -18.97
CA SER A 76 9.68 -6.61 -20.36
C SER A 76 10.91 -6.29 -21.23
N ASP A 77 10.68 -6.20 -22.54
CA ASP A 77 11.64 -5.58 -23.45
C ASP A 77 11.83 -4.11 -23.06
N ASN A 78 13.08 -3.75 -22.72
CA ASN A 78 13.44 -2.47 -22.08
C ASN A 78 12.99 -2.30 -20.61
N GLY A 79 12.67 -3.40 -19.93
CA GLY A 79 12.47 -3.45 -18.48
C GLY A 79 13.78 -3.27 -17.70
N VAL A 80 13.64 -3.11 -16.38
CA VAL A 80 14.75 -2.86 -15.44
C VAL A 80 15.87 -3.90 -15.58
N ALA A 81 15.53 -5.19 -15.67
CA ALA A 81 16.50 -6.28 -15.73
C ALA A 81 17.49 -6.16 -16.90
N GLN A 82 17.07 -5.56 -18.02
CA GLN A 82 17.90 -5.36 -19.21
C GLN A 82 18.95 -4.24 -19.06
N GLY A 83 18.86 -3.44 -18.00
CA GLY A 83 19.80 -2.35 -17.69
C GLY A 83 20.62 -2.59 -16.41
N LEU A 84 20.41 -3.71 -15.72
CA LEU A 84 21.11 -4.01 -14.48
C LEU A 84 22.57 -4.42 -14.72
N SER A 85 23.42 -4.06 -13.76
CA SER A 85 24.79 -4.57 -13.62
C SER A 85 25.01 -5.02 -12.18
N LYS A 86 26.00 -5.90 -11.96
CA LYS A 86 26.27 -6.50 -10.64
C LYS A 86 26.39 -5.44 -9.54
N GLY A 87 25.80 -5.75 -8.38
CA GLY A 87 25.85 -4.92 -7.18
C GLY A 87 24.74 -3.85 -7.07
N LYS A 88 23.91 -3.67 -8.10
CA LYS A 88 22.73 -2.78 -8.02
C LYS A 88 21.63 -3.37 -7.14
N ILE A 89 20.76 -2.49 -6.61
CA ILE A 89 19.65 -2.88 -5.73
C ILE A 89 18.32 -2.48 -6.38
N VAL A 90 17.41 -3.44 -6.54
CA VAL A 90 16.03 -3.20 -6.96
C VAL A 90 15.14 -3.20 -5.73
N VAL A 91 14.26 -2.22 -5.60
CA VAL A 91 13.38 -2.01 -4.46
C VAL A 91 11.95 -1.87 -4.94
N ASP A 92 11.11 -2.88 -4.75
CA ASP A 92 9.70 -2.78 -5.09
C ASP A 92 8.88 -2.32 -3.88
N MET A 93 8.32 -1.12 -3.97
CA MET A 93 7.46 -0.53 -2.95
C MET A 93 5.97 -0.70 -3.25
N SER A 94 5.62 -1.40 -4.34
CA SER A 94 4.26 -1.76 -4.71
C SER A 94 3.67 -2.74 -3.70
N SER A 95 2.34 -2.87 -3.64
CA SER A 95 1.67 -3.94 -2.86
C SER A 95 1.21 -5.03 -3.83
N ILE A 96 1.91 -6.17 -3.81
CA ILE A 96 1.79 -7.27 -4.78
C ILE A 96 1.80 -8.65 -4.09
N SER A 97 1.66 -9.72 -4.87
CA SER A 97 1.70 -11.10 -4.38
C SER A 97 3.04 -11.43 -3.70
N PRO A 98 3.06 -11.87 -2.42
CA PRO A 98 4.30 -12.29 -1.75
C PRO A 98 4.98 -13.47 -2.44
N ILE A 99 4.21 -14.31 -3.14
CA ILE A 99 4.71 -15.50 -3.84
C ILE A 99 5.45 -15.08 -5.11
N GLU A 100 4.86 -14.19 -5.91
CA GLU A 100 5.52 -13.70 -7.14
C GLU A 100 6.74 -12.83 -6.80
N THR A 101 6.68 -12.07 -5.71
CA THR A 101 7.84 -11.31 -5.19
C THR A 101 9.06 -12.20 -4.93
N LYS A 102 8.87 -13.42 -4.39
CA LYS A 102 9.98 -14.36 -4.16
C LYS A 102 10.59 -14.82 -5.49
N GLU A 103 9.77 -15.05 -6.50
CA GLU A 103 10.25 -15.40 -7.85
C GLU A 103 10.95 -14.22 -8.55
N PHE A 104 10.43 -13.00 -8.40
CA PHE A 104 11.08 -11.79 -8.93
C PHE A 104 12.45 -11.57 -8.27
N ALA A 105 12.50 -11.66 -6.93
CA ALA A 105 13.75 -11.55 -6.19
C ALA A 105 14.77 -12.61 -6.64
N LYS A 106 14.36 -13.87 -6.81
CA LYS A 106 15.23 -14.95 -7.30
C LYS A 106 15.83 -14.62 -8.67
N ARG A 107 15.02 -14.12 -9.61
CA ARG A 107 15.46 -13.73 -10.97
C ARG A 107 16.44 -12.56 -10.94
N ILE A 108 16.18 -11.54 -10.11
CA ILE A 108 17.07 -10.38 -9.97
C ILE A 108 18.38 -10.76 -9.27
N ASN A 109 18.31 -11.58 -8.22
CA ASN A 109 19.48 -12.05 -7.48
C ASN A 109 20.41 -12.92 -8.37
N ALA A 110 19.85 -13.70 -9.30
CA ALA A 110 20.63 -14.46 -10.28
C ALA A 110 21.47 -13.58 -11.23
N LEU A 111 21.14 -12.29 -11.37
CA LEU A 111 21.93 -11.30 -12.12
C LEU A 111 23.08 -10.71 -11.29
N GLY A 112 23.27 -11.14 -10.04
CA GLY A 112 24.24 -10.57 -9.10
C GLY A 112 23.81 -9.20 -8.56
N CYS A 113 22.51 -8.93 -8.53
CA CYS A 113 21.90 -7.75 -7.92
C CYS A 113 21.21 -8.14 -6.61
N GLU A 114 20.79 -7.16 -5.82
CA GLU A 114 19.93 -7.38 -4.64
C GLU A 114 18.49 -6.97 -4.95
N TYR A 115 17.53 -7.62 -4.31
CA TYR A 115 16.12 -7.25 -4.35
C TYR A 115 15.63 -6.94 -2.94
N LEU A 116 14.85 -5.88 -2.78
CA LEU A 116 14.09 -5.58 -1.57
C LEU A 116 12.61 -5.42 -1.94
N ASP A 117 11.72 -6.12 -1.28
CA ASP A 117 10.29 -5.80 -1.30
C ASP A 117 9.96 -4.92 -0.10
N ALA A 118 9.54 -3.69 -0.35
CA ALA A 118 9.35 -2.65 0.66
C ALA A 118 7.96 -1.97 0.55
N PRO A 119 6.85 -2.73 0.54
CA PRO A 119 5.51 -2.14 0.47
C PRO A 119 5.25 -1.16 1.62
N VAL A 120 4.35 -0.21 1.35
CA VAL A 120 4.09 0.93 2.24
C VAL A 120 2.66 0.98 2.77
N SER A 121 2.46 1.63 3.91
CA SER A 121 1.17 1.99 4.48
C SER A 121 1.16 3.45 4.95
N GLY A 122 -0.01 4.12 4.89
CA GLY A 122 -0.18 5.55 5.21
C GLY A 122 -0.88 6.37 4.13
N GLY A 123 -1.12 5.78 2.94
CA GLY A 123 -1.84 6.43 1.84
C GLY A 123 -1.12 7.65 1.27
N GLU A 124 -1.81 8.40 0.41
CA GLU A 124 -1.26 9.60 -0.25
C GLU A 124 -0.86 10.67 0.77
N VAL A 125 -1.63 10.82 1.84
CA VAL A 125 -1.32 11.73 2.95
C VAL A 125 0.03 11.37 3.58
N GLY A 126 0.25 10.09 3.88
CA GLY A 126 1.52 9.60 4.42
C GLY A 126 2.69 9.81 3.45
N ALA A 127 2.46 9.58 2.15
CA ALA A 127 3.46 9.76 1.11
C ALA A 127 3.90 11.21 0.95
N LYS A 128 2.96 12.17 0.93
CA LYS A 128 3.26 13.62 0.86
C LYS A 128 3.94 14.15 2.13
N ALA A 129 3.66 13.54 3.27
CA ALA A 129 4.18 13.95 4.57
C ALA A 129 5.48 13.22 4.96
N ALA A 130 6.07 12.41 4.07
CA ALA A 130 7.22 11.55 4.36
C ALA A 130 7.05 10.75 5.68
N SER A 131 5.87 10.17 5.87
CA SER A 131 5.48 9.51 7.12
C SER A 131 4.95 8.10 6.93
N LEU A 132 5.25 7.50 5.78
CA LEU A 132 4.89 6.12 5.48
C LEU A 132 5.46 5.14 6.51
N THR A 133 4.71 4.07 6.71
CA THR A 133 5.24 2.83 7.29
C THR A 133 5.75 1.97 6.15
N ILE A 134 7.00 1.50 6.23
CA ILE A 134 7.70 0.75 5.19
C ILE A 134 8.09 -0.61 5.78
N MET A 135 7.56 -1.68 5.21
CA MET A 135 7.73 -3.06 5.66
C MET A 135 8.66 -3.76 4.66
N VAL A 136 9.89 -4.08 5.05
CA VAL A 136 10.94 -4.50 4.11
C VAL A 136 11.24 -5.98 4.25
N GLY A 137 11.29 -6.70 3.13
CA GLY A 137 11.87 -8.03 2.99
C GLY A 137 13.15 -7.98 2.15
N GLY A 138 14.20 -8.68 2.59
CA GLY A 138 15.46 -8.81 1.86
C GLY A 138 16.67 -8.99 2.77
N SER A 139 17.88 -8.78 2.26
CA SER A 139 19.11 -8.95 3.04
C SER A 139 19.36 -7.76 3.98
N ASP A 140 19.93 -8.01 5.17
CA ASP A 140 20.35 -6.95 6.09
C ASP A 140 21.30 -5.93 5.42
N ALA A 141 22.20 -6.43 4.56
CA ALA A 141 23.17 -5.59 3.87
C ALA A 141 22.50 -4.64 2.86
N ALA A 142 21.55 -5.13 2.06
CA ALA A 142 20.79 -4.29 1.13
C ALA A 142 19.88 -3.31 1.90
N PHE A 143 19.20 -3.79 2.95
CA PHE A 143 18.37 -2.94 3.80
C PHE A 143 19.18 -1.80 4.42
N ALA A 144 20.35 -2.07 5.01
CA ALA A 144 21.20 -1.05 5.61
C ALA A 144 21.65 0.01 4.60
N LYS A 145 21.94 -0.39 3.36
CA LYS A 145 22.31 0.53 2.27
C LYS A 145 21.15 1.42 1.82
N VAL A 146 19.93 0.89 1.75
CA VAL A 146 18.74 1.60 1.25
C VAL A 146 18.03 2.39 2.35
N LYS A 147 18.22 2.05 3.63
CA LYS A 147 17.54 2.68 4.76
C LYS A 147 17.59 4.22 4.76
N PRO A 148 18.71 4.90 4.45
CA PRO A 148 18.72 6.36 4.37
C PRO A 148 17.77 6.94 3.30
N LEU A 149 17.48 6.19 2.23
CA LEU A 149 16.48 6.58 1.23
C LEU A 149 15.06 6.38 1.77
N PHE A 150 14.81 5.28 2.49
CA PHE A 150 13.52 5.03 3.13
C PHE A 150 13.17 6.11 4.17
N GLU A 151 14.15 6.60 4.93
CA GLU A 151 13.97 7.67 5.94
C GLU A 151 13.52 9.02 5.34
N LEU A 152 13.72 9.23 4.02
CA LEU A 152 13.21 10.41 3.32
C LEU A 152 11.72 10.29 2.96
N MET A 153 11.15 9.09 2.99
CA MET A 153 9.77 8.81 2.55
C MET A 153 8.89 8.25 3.66
N GLY A 154 9.49 7.73 4.74
CA GLY A 154 8.78 7.06 5.82
C GLY A 154 9.34 7.34 7.21
N LYS A 155 8.54 7.02 8.22
CA LYS A 155 8.87 7.16 9.64
C LYS A 155 9.06 5.83 10.36
N ASN A 156 8.23 4.83 10.04
CA ASN A 156 8.31 3.49 10.63
C ASN A 156 8.88 2.54 9.59
N ILE A 157 10.15 2.15 9.72
CA ILE A 157 10.86 1.36 8.70
C ILE A 157 11.38 0.11 9.38
N THR A 158 10.89 -1.05 8.95
CA THR A 158 11.20 -2.34 9.60
C THR A 158 11.68 -3.35 8.57
N LEU A 159 12.84 -3.95 8.79
CA LEU A 159 13.23 -5.18 8.10
C LEU A 159 12.48 -6.33 8.78
N VAL A 160 11.53 -6.92 8.06
CA VAL A 160 10.65 -7.99 8.55
C VAL A 160 11.34 -9.35 8.46
N GLY A 161 12.11 -9.56 7.40
CA GLY A 161 12.72 -10.85 7.09
C GLY A 161 13.35 -10.86 5.70
N GLY A 162 13.40 -12.03 5.07
CA GLY A 162 13.96 -12.22 3.74
C GLY A 162 13.04 -11.73 2.63
N ASN A 163 13.42 -11.97 1.37
CA ASN A 163 12.58 -11.58 0.24
C ASN A 163 11.18 -12.19 0.30
N GLY A 164 10.17 -11.35 0.08
CA GLY A 164 8.74 -11.66 0.16
C GLY A 164 8.12 -11.42 1.54
N ASP A 165 8.92 -11.25 2.60
CA ASP A 165 8.38 -11.08 3.95
C ASP A 165 7.83 -9.66 4.18
N GLY A 166 8.30 -8.66 3.42
CA GLY A 166 7.71 -7.31 3.41
C GLY A 166 6.29 -7.34 2.83
N GLN A 167 6.10 -7.99 1.68
CA GLN A 167 4.76 -8.22 1.10
C GLN A 167 3.87 -9.06 2.01
N THR A 168 4.43 -10.09 2.65
CA THR A 168 3.67 -10.92 3.61
C THR A 168 3.18 -10.10 4.79
N CYS A 169 4.04 -9.24 5.35
CA CYS A 169 3.67 -8.30 6.40
C CYS A 169 2.57 -7.32 5.94
N LYS A 170 2.69 -6.78 4.72
CA LYS A 170 1.67 -5.90 4.14
C LYS A 170 0.32 -6.61 3.97
N VAL A 171 0.30 -7.84 3.48
CA VAL A 171 -0.93 -8.64 3.37
C VAL A 171 -1.58 -8.82 4.75
N ALA A 172 -0.80 -9.20 5.76
CA ALA A 172 -1.30 -9.32 7.14
C ALA A 172 -1.88 -7.99 7.67
N ASN A 173 -1.21 -6.86 7.39
CA ASN A 173 -1.71 -5.53 7.74
C ASN A 173 -3.07 -5.24 7.10
N GLN A 174 -3.22 -5.51 5.79
CA GLN A 174 -4.47 -5.22 5.08
C GLN A 174 -5.62 -6.15 5.50
N ILE A 175 -5.34 -7.38 5.93
CA ILE A 175 -6.33 -8.27 6.58
C ILE A 175 -6.83 -7.62 7.89
N ILE A 176 -5.92 -7.26 8.80
CA ILE A 176 -6.28 -6.65 10.10
C ILE A 176 -7.08 -5.36 9.89
N VAL A 177 -6.65 -4.51 8.96
CA VAL A 177 -7.34 -3.24 8.67
C VAL A 177 -8.76 -3.50 8.17
N ALA A 178 -8.98 -4.44 7.24
CA ALA A 178 -10.33 -4.76 6.75
C ALA A 178 -11.23 -5.28 7.87
N LEU A 179 -10.80 -6.34 8.57
CA LEU A 179 -11.58 -6.96 9.64
C LEU A 179 -11.91 -5.96 10.76
N THR A 180 -10.99 -5.06 11.09
CA THR A 180 -11.24 -4.08 12.16
C THR A 180 -12.21 -2.98 11.70
N ILE A 181 -12.15 -2.54 10.44
CA ILE A 181 -13.15 -1.58 9.91
C ILE A 181 -14.53 -2.22 9.93
N GLU A 182 -14.61 -3.49 9.56
CA GLU A 182 -15.85 -4.26 9.54
C GLU A 182 -16.44 -4.38 10.95
N ALA A 183 -15.64 -4.84 11.91
CA ALA A 183 -16.05 -4.95 13.32
C ALA A 183 -16.48 -3.61 13.94
N VAL A 184 -15.80 -2.50 13.62
CA VAL A 184 -16.20 -1.16 14.06
C VAL A 184 -17.54 -0.77 13.43
N GLY A 185 -17.72 -1.07 12.14
CA GLY A 185 -18.98 -0.86 11.42
C GLY A 185 -20.15 -1.61 12.05
N GLU A 186 -19.97 -2.92 12.34
CA GLU A 186 -20.99 -3.74 12.99
C GLU A 186 -21.36 -3.19 14.36
N ALA A 187 -20.36 -2.90 15.20
CA ALA A 187 -20.58 -2.44 16.56
C ALA A 187 -21.31 -1.08 16.63
N LEU A 188 -20.92 -0.12 15.78
CA LEU A 188 -21.55 1.20 15.76
C LEU A 188 -22.95 1.15 15.14
N LEU A 189 -23.16 0.33 14.11
CA LEU A 189 -24.48 0.11 13.53
C LEU A 189 -25.44 -0.54 14.53
N PHE A 190 -25.00 -1.59 15.21
CA PHE A 190 -25.77 -2.24 16.29
C PHE A 190 -26.14 -1.23 17.37
N ALA A 191 -25.17 -0.48 17.89
CA ALA A 191 -25.41 0.51 18.93
C ALA A 191 -26.42 1.57 18.48
N SER A 192 -26.27 2.09 17.26
CA SER A 192 -27.19 3.08 16.70
C SER A 192 -28.60 2.53 16.57
N LYS A 193 -28.75 1.31 16.05
CA LYS A 193 -30.07 0.66 15.88
C LYS A 193 -30.72 0.28 17.21
N ALA A 194 -29.92 0.00 18.24
CA ALA A 194 -30.39 -0.20 19.61
C ALA A 194 -30.76 1.12 20.33
N GLY A 195 -30.64 2.29 19.67
CA GLY A 195 -31.02 3.59 20.20
C GLY A 195 -29.91 4.35 20.94
N ALA A 196 -28.68 3.85 20.93
CA ALA A 196 -27.54 4.55 21.51
C ALA A 196 -26.92 5.56 20.52
N ASP A 197 -26.30 6.61 21.04
CA ASP A 197 -25.51 7.54 20.23
C ASP A 197 -24.16 6.90 19.85
N ALA A 198 -23.95 6.63 18.56
CA ALA A 198 -22.73 5.98 18.07
C ALA A 198 -21.45 6.76 18.38
N GLY A 199 -21.52 8.10 18.42
CA GLY A 199 -20.38 8.95 18.80
C GLY A 199 -19.95 8.76 20.24
N ARG A 200 -20.92 8.69 21.17
CA ARG A 200 -20.69 8.41 22.60
C ARG A 200 -20.21 6.98 22.82
N VAL A 201 -20.77 6.01 22.10
CA VAL A 201 -20.29 4.61 22.15
C VAL A 201 -18.84 4.52 21.70
N ARG A 202 -18.48 5.13 20.57
CA ARG A 202 -17.08 5.24 20.13
C ARG A 202 -16.19 5.85 21.22
N GLN A 203 -16.60 6.97 21.82
CA GLN A 203 -15.84 7.63 22.88
C GLN A 203 -15.60 6.71 24.08
N ALA A 204 -16.62 5.95 24.51
CA ALA A 204 -16.50 5.01 25.62
C ALA A 204 -15.55 3.84 25.29
N LEU A 205 -15.61 3.32 24.05
CA LEU A 205 -14.79 2.18 23.62
C LEU A 205 -13.30 2.51 23.44
N MET A 206 -12.94 3.78 23.26
CA MET A 206 -11.54 4.21 23.08
C MET A 206 -10.64 3.95 24.30
N GLY A 207 -11.22 3.80 25.51
CA GLY A 207 -10.47 3.56 26.74
C GLY A 207 -10.21 2.08 27.08
N GLY A 208 -10.73 1.14 26.30
CA GLY A 208 -10.69 -0.30 26.60
C GLY A 208 -10.05 -1.15 25.52
N PHE A 209 -10.24 -2.47 25.60
CA PHE A 209 -9.67 -3.45 24.65
C PHE A 209 -10.18 -3.31 23.21
N ALA A 210 -11.29 -2.59 23.00
CA ALA A 210 -11.79 -2.25 21.66
C ALA A 210 -10.99 -1.13 20.98
N SER A 211 -10.10 -0.46 21.72
CA SER A 211 -9.31 0.66 21.21
C SER A 211 -8.39 0.22 20.08
N SER A 212 -8.47 0.94 18.96
CA SER A 212 -7.63 0.74 17.79
C SER A 212 -7.56 2.03 16.97
N ARG A 213 -6.53 2.16 16.12
CA ARG A 213 -6.42 3.30 15.20
C ARG A 213 -7.62 3.40 14.25
N ILE A 214 -8.23 2.26 13.93
CA ILE A 214 -9.44 2.18 13.09
C ILE A 214 -10.67 2.71 13.83
N LEU A 215 -10.88 2.33 15.10
CA LEU A 215 -11.97 2.90 15.90
C LEU A 215 -11.82 4.41 16.05
N GLU A 216 -10.58 4.87 16.27
CA GLU A 216 -10.28 6.30 16.38
C GLU A 216 -10.59 7.04 15.08
N VAL A 217 -10.01 6.64 13.95
CA VAL A 217 -10.13 7.38 12.68
C VAL A 217 -11.40 7.03 11.91
N HIS A 218 -11.61 5.76 11.63
CA HIS A 218 -12.69 5.28 10.76
C HIS A 218 -14.02 5.28 11.50
N GLY A 219 -14.04 4.98 12.80
CA GLY A 219 -15.24 5.16 13.61
C GLY A 219 -15.74 6.61 13.60
N GLU A 220 -14.83 7.60 13.62
CA GLU A 220 -15.21 9.00 13.50
C GLU A 220 -15.78 9.34 12.12
N ARG A 221 -15.16 8.82 11.05
CA ARG A 221 -15.66 8.96 9.67
C ARG A 221 -17.08 8.39 9.51
N MET A 222 -17.34 7.21 10.07
CA MET A 222 -18.66 6.58 10.04
C MET A 222 -19.71 7.44 10.76
N VAL A 223 -19.39 7.95 11.96
CA VAL A 223 -20.27 8.83 12.74
C VAL A 223 -20.53 10.16 12.03
N LYS A 224 -19.50 10.75 11.40
CA LYS A 224 -19.62 12.02 10.66
C LYS A 224 -20.12 11.86 9.22
N ARG A 225 -20.38 10.63 8.77
CA ARG A 225 -20.75 10.29 7.38
C ARG A 225 -19.74 10.79 6.33
N SER A 226 -18.45 10.83 6.67
CA SER A 226 -17.38 11.30 5.78
C SER A 226 -16.66 10.12 5.14
N PHE A 227 -16.92 9.90 3.86
CA PHE A 227 -16.36 8.78 3.08
C PHE A 227 -15.53 9.25 1.88
N ASP A 228 -15.09 10.51 1.90
CA ASP A 228 -14.17 11.06 0.92
C ASP A 228 -12.85 10.27 0.90
N PRO A 229 -12.24 10.04 -0.27
CA PRO A 229 -11.16 9.07 -0.41
C PRO A 229 -9.93 9.35 0.48
N GLY A 230 -9.66 8.47 1.45
CA GLY A 230 -8.34 8.33 2.08
C GLY A 230 -7.61 7.09 1.54
N PHE A 231 -8.26 5.93 1.60
CA PHE A 231 -7.86 4.71 0.91
C PHE A 231 -9.09 4.06 0.26
N ARG A 232 -9.12 4.02 -1.08
CA ARG A 232 -10.33 3.64 -1.83
C ARG A 232 -10.69 2.16 -1.65
N ILE A 233 -11.99 1.86 -1.62
CA ILE A 233 -12.51 0.48 -1.53
C ILE A 233 -11.91 -0.42 -2.61
N GLU A 234 -11.82 0.04 -3.86
CA GLU A 234 -11.23 -0.76 -4.95
C GLU A 234 -9.77 -1.19 -4.67
N LEU A 235 -9.00 -0.36 -3.96
CA LEU A 235 -7.61 -0.65 -3.63
C LEU A 235 -7.53 -1.67 -2.50
N HIS A 236 -8.42 -1.57 -1.51
CA HIS A 236 -8.49 -2.56 -0.44
C HIS A 236 -9.01 -3.91 -0.95
N GLN A 237 -9.96 -3.92 -1.89
CA GLN A 237 -10.39 -5.15 -2.56
C GLN A 237 -9.25 -5.84 -3.31
N LYS A 238 -8.38 -5.08 -3.97
CA LYS A 238 -7.17 -5.63 -4.59
C LYS A 238 -6.28 -6.30 -3.53
N ASP A 239 -6.05 -5.63 -2.41
CA ASP A 239 -5.22 -6.19 -1.33
C ASP A 239 -5.83 -7.45 -0.70
N LEU A 240 -7.15 -7.50 -0.50
CA LEU A 240 -7.82 -8.70 0.00
C LEU A 240 -7.84 -9.83 -1.04
N ASN A 241 -7.88 -9.51 -2.34
CA ASN A 241 -7.67 -10.51 -3.40
C ASN A 241 -6.27 -11.12 -3.31
N LEU A 242 -5.22 -10.31 -3.06
CA LEU A 242 -3.87 -10.82 -2.82
C LEU A 242 -3.82 -11.74 -1.59
N ALA A 243 -4.49 -11.34 -0.50
CA ALA A 243 -4.59 -12.16 0.71
C ALA A 243 -5.25 -13.52 0.45
N LEU A 244 -6.44 -13.52 -0.17
CA LEU A 244 -7.21 -14.74 -0.44
C LEU A 244 -6.53 -15.66 -1.46
N ASN A 245 -5.91 -15.10 -2.50
CA ASN A 245 -5.10 -15.87 -3.46
C ASN A 245 -3.90 -16.52 -2.78
N SER A 246 -3.18 -15.79 -1.93
CA SER A 246 -2.04 -16.32 -1.20
C SER A 246 -2.48 -17.42 -0.23
N ALA A 247 -3.56 -17.18 0.53
CA ALA A 247 -4.12 -18.12 1.48
C ALA A 247 -4.50 -19.47 0.82
N ARG A 248 -5.12 -19.44 -0.37
CA ARG A 248 -5.39 -20.64 -1.17
C ARG A 248 -4.12 -21.41 -1.53
N LYS A 249 -3.07 -20.72 -1.95
CA LYS A 249 -1.79 -21.36 -2.36
C LYS A 249 -1.06 -22.00 -1.17
N ILE A 250 -1.18 -21.44 0.04
CA ILE A 250 -0.48 -21.94 1.24
C ILE A 250 -1.35 -22.75 2.21
N GLY A 251 -2.63 -22.98 1.87
CA GLY A 251 -3.55 -23.78 2.70
C GLY A 251 -4.01 -23.10 3.99
N VAL A 252 -4.16 -21.77 4.01
CA VAL A 252 -4.67 -21.00 5.17
C VAL A 252 -6.13 -20.62 4.96
N SER A 253 -6.97 -20.85 5.97
CA SER A 253 -8.37 -20.43 5.94
C SER A 253 -8.53 -19.02 6.52
N LEU A 254 -9.07 -18.10 5.73
CA LEU A 254 -9.33 -16.70 6.11
C LEU A 254 -10.82 -16.35 5.95
N PRO A 255 -11.72 -16.92 6.78
CA PRO A 255 -13.17 -16.78 6.58
C PRO A 255 -13.63 -15.33 6.63
N ASN A 256 -13.21 -14.55 7.64
CA ASN A 256 -13.65 -13.16 7.77
C ASN A 256 -13.03 -12.26 6.69
N THR A 257 -11.85 -12.60 6.16
CA THR A 257 -11.28 -11.88 5.01
C THR A 257 -12.13 -12.10 3.76
N ALA A 258 -12.62 -13.33 3.54
CA ALA A 258 -13.54 -13.62 2.45
C ALA A 258 -14.85 -12.85 2.62
N THR A 259 -15.43 -12.82 3.83
CA THR A 259 -16.63 -12.01 4.12
C THR A 259 -16.39 -10.53 3.85
N CYS A 260 -15.29 -9.95 4.33
CA CYS A 260 -14.97 -8.54 4.09
C CYS A 260 -14.83 -8.23 2.58
N GLN A 261 -14.27 -9.16 1.81
CA GLN A 261 -14.18 -9.00 0.36
C GLN A 261 -15.57 -8.90 -0.29
N GLU A 262 -16.53 -9.71 0.16
CA GLU A 262 -17.91 -9.66 -0.32
C GLU A 262 -18.67 -8.42 0.17
N LEU A 263 -18.39 -7.92 1.37
CA LEU A 263 -18.93 -6.63 1.83
C LEU A 263 -18.43 -5.47 0.97
N PHE A 264 -17.15 -5.48 0.57
CA PHE A 264 -16.66 -4.52 -0.40
C PHE A 264 -17.29 -4.70 -1.79
N ASN A 265 -17.57 -5.93 -2.24
CA ASN A 265 -18.32 -6.17 -3.49
C ASN A 265 -19.70 -5.51 -3.43
N ALA A 266 -20.41 -5.65 -2.30
CA ALA A 266 -21.67 -4.95 -2.08
C ALA A 266 -21.50 -3.44 -2.17
N CYS A 267 -20.50 -2.84 -1.50
CA CYS A 267 -20.22 -1.41 -1.63
C CYS A 267 -19.99 -0.98 -3.08
N VAL A 268 -19.19 -1.72 -3.85
CA VAL A 268 -18.93 -1.41 -5.27
C VAL A 268 -20.21 -1.47 -6.10
N ALA A 269 -21.05 -2.49 -5.91
CA ALA A 269 -22.34 -2.61 -6.59
C ALA A 269 -23.27 -1.44 -6.31
N HIS A 270 -23.10 -0.77 -5.16
CA HIS A 270 -23.84 0.44 -4.76
C HIS A 270 -23.07 1.74 -5.05
N GLY A 271 -22.16 1.75 -6.02
CA GLY A 271 -21.43 2.96 -6.44
C GLY A 271 -20.28 3.37 -5.52
N GLY A 272 -19.94 2.54 -4.54
CA GLY A 272 -18.96 2.83 -3.49
C GLY A 272 -17.50 2.57 -3.84
N LYS A 273 -17.21 2.26 -5.10
CA LYS A 273 -15.85 1.92 -5.57
C LYS A 273 -14.79 2.94 -5.15
N ALA A 274 -15.12 4.23 -5.24
CA ALA A 274 -14.22 5.32 -4.95
C ALA A 274 -14.26 5.81 -3.50
N TRP A 275 -15.17 5.33 -2.66
CA TRP A 275 -15.24 5.75 -1.26
C TRP A 275 -13.99 5.31 -0.50
N ASP A 276 -13.66 6.04 0.56
CA ASP A 276 -12.76 5.52 1.59
C ASP A 276 -13.29 4.18 2.12
N HIS A 277 -12.38 3.27 2.46
CA HIS A 277 -12.74 1.94 2.97
C HIS A 277 -13.55 1.95 4.29
N SER A 278 -13.59 3.06 5.05
CA SER A 278 -14.60 3.24 6.12
C SER A 278 -16.04 3.17 5.61
N GLY A 279 -16.26 3.41 4.31
CA GLY A 279 -17.54 3.24 3.62
C GLY A 279 -18.05 1.80 3.58
N MET A 280 -17.24 0.80 3.99
CA MET A 280 -17.71 -0.57 4.18
C MET A 280 -18.93 -0.67 5.10
N VAL A 281 -19.05 0.24 6.07
CA VAL A 281 -20.23 0.29 6.96
C VAL A 281 -21.54 0.39 6.18
N ARG A 282 -21.55 1.00 4.99
CA ARG A 282 -22.76 1.14 4.16
C ARG A 282 -23.29 -0.21 3.67
N ALA A 283 -22.43 -1.23 3.49
CA ALA A 283 -22.90 -2.58 3.19
C ALA A 283 -23.70 -3.15 4.37
N LEU A 284 -23.22 -2.94 5.60
CA LEU A 284 -23.92 -3.36 6.83
C LEU A 284 -25.23 -2.59 7.01
N GLU A 285 -25.23 -1.28 6.77
CA GLU A 285 -26.42 -0.42 6.84
C GLU A 285 -27.52 -0.89 5.88
N ASN A 286 -27.15 -1.25 4.64
CA ASN A 286 -28.07 -1.81 3.66
C ASN A 286 -28.68 -3.14 4.14
N MET A 287 -27.88 -4.04 4.70
CA MET A 287 -28.37 -5.33 5.23
C MET A 287 -29.26 -5.15 6.45
N ALA A 288 -29.01 -4.13 7.28
CA ALA A 288 -29.81 -3.82 8.45
C ALA A 288 -31.05 -2.96 8.13
N ASN A 289 -31.16 -2.42 6.92
CA ASN A 289 -32.11 -1.38 6.55
C ASN A 289 -32.14 -0.23 7.59
N PHE A 290 -30.95 0.23 7.99
CA PHE A 290 -30.77 1.26 9.02
C PHE A 290 -29.39 1.91 8.88
N GLU A 291 -29.32 3.24 8.93
CA GLU A 291 -28.05 3.97 8.91
C GLU A 291 -27.59 4.43 10.30
N ILE A 292 -26.28 4.47 10.53
CA ILE A 292 -25.72 5.09 11.74
C ILE A 292 -26.17 6.56 11.80
N GLY A 293 -26.79 6.93 12.93
CA GLY A 293 -27.36 8.26 13.15
C GLY A 293 -28.81 8.43 12.70
N GLN A 294 -29.42 7.41 12.07
CA GLN A 294 -30.86 7.38 11.83
C GLN A 294 -31.62 7.29 13.15
N LYS A 295 -32.76 7.97 13.26
CA LYS A 295 -33.64 7.83 14.43
C LYS A 295 -34.44 6.50 14.30
N PRO A 296 -34.55 5.70 15.37
CA PRO A 296 -35.36 4.49 15.39
C PRO A 296 -36.82 4.71 15.01
#